data_AF-A0A965HPN4-F1
#
_entry.id   AF-A0A965HPN4-F1
#
_cell.length_a   1.000
_cell.length_b   1.000
_cell.length_c   1.000
_cell.angle_alpha   90.00
_cell.angle_beta   90.00
_cell.angle_gamma   90.00
#
_symmetry.space_group_name_H-M   'P 1'
#
loop_
_entity.id
_entity.type
_entity.pdbx_description
1 polymer ?
#
loop_
_entity_poly.entity_id
_entity_poly.type
_entity_poly.pdbx_seq_one_letter_code
_entity_poly.pdbx_strand_id
1 'polypeptide(L)'
;MLIATGLAPVSAGNGPEFPIGSVIQNFSLPQADSSGKKTAMVHGKRATVVSPNQLKIEDLNVELFNSEGKVETTITATRSDFWRKENRLTTDTGILVKRPTLMISSNGIDWNVADSSGTLYNRVRVVLSSSSP
;
A
#
# COMPACT_ATOMS: atom_id res chain seq x y z
N MET A 1 3.87 -29.55 25.03
CA MET A 1 3.03 -28.34 24.93
C MET A 1 3.90 -27.17 25.36
N LEU A 2 4.39 -26.37 24.42
CA LEU A 2 5.21 -25.20 24.70
C LEU A 2 4.49 -23.98 24.12
N ILE A 3 4.08 -23.06 25.00
CA ILE A 3 3.51 -21.77 24.64
C ILE A 3 4.69 -20.81 24.49
N ALA A 4 4.97 -20.35 23.27
CA ALA A 4 5.93 -19.29 23.03
C ALA A 4 5.19 -17.95 23.00
N THR A 5 5.17 -17.26 24.14
CA THR A 5 4.87 -15.83 24.23
C THR A 5 6.14 -15.05 23.88
N GLY A 6 6.20 -14.50 22.67
CA GLY A 6 7.25 -13.57 22.25
C GLY A 6 6.62 -12.39 21.53
N LEU A 7 6.48 -11.26 22.24
CA LEU A 7 6.28 -9.95 21.61
C LEU A 7 7.63 -9.52 21.03
N ALA A 8 7.83 -9.78 19.74
CA ALA A 8 8.89 -9.11 18.98
C ALA A 8 8.33 -7.79 18.45
N PRO A 9 9.08 -6.67 18.52
CA PRO A 9 8.73 -5.48 17.75
C PRO A 9 8.89 -5.86 16.27
N VAL A 10 7.76 -5.98 15.57
CA VAL A 10 7.76 -6.24 14.13
C VAL A 10 8.24 -4.95 13.47
N SER A 11 9.54 -4.91 13.17
CA SER A 11 10.13 -3.89 12.30
C SER A 11 9.25 -3.75 11.06
N ALA A 12 8.98 -2.50 10.68
CA ALA A 12 8.22 -2.15 9.49
C ALA A 12 8.77 -2.92 8.27
N GLY A 13 7.88 -3.65 7.59
CA GLY A 13 8.21 -4.42 6.40
C GLY A 13 8.81 -5.80 6.72
N ASN A 14 7.96 -6.80 6.90
CA ASN A 14 8.06 -8.13 6.29
C ASN A 14 6.99 -9.03 6.91
N GLY A 15 5.82 -9.08 6.26
CA GLY A 15 4.83 -10.12 6.53
C GLY A 15 5.42 -11.53 6.27
N PRO A 16 4.66 -12.60 6.58
CA PRO A 16 5.13 -13.97 6.41
C PRO A 16 5.78 -14.23 5.05
N GLU A 17 6.86 -15.01 5.04
CA GLU A 17 7.54 -15.42 3.82
C GLU A 17 6.75 -16.55 3.17
N PHE A 18 6.34 -16.35 1.92
CA PHE A 18 5.58 -17.32 1.15
C PHE A 18 6.47 -17.87 0.02
N PRO A 19 6.36 -19.16 -0.32
CA PRO A 19 7.07 -19.72 -1.47
C PRO A 19 6.79 -18.92 -2.75
N ILE A 20 7.77 -18.84 -3.64
CA ILE A 20 7.58 -18.25 -4.97
C ILE A 20 6.46 -19.00 -5.70
N GLY A 21 5.60 -18.26 -6.39
CA GLY A 21 4.40 -18.77 -7.05
C GLY A 21 3.18 -18.87 -6.13
N SER A 22 3.34 -18.65 -4.81
CA SER A 22 2.20 -18.65 -3.89
C SER A 22 1.22 -17.55 -4.23
N VAL A 23 -0.04 -17.89 -4.08
CA VAL A 23 -1.18 -16.98 -4.26
C VAL A 23 -1.82 -16.77 -2.90
N ILE A 24 -1.85 -15.51 -2.45
CA ILE A 24 -2.44 -15.08 -1.19
C ILE A 24 -3.77 -14.42 -1.52
N GLN A 25 -4.87 -15.01 -1.06
CA GLN A 25 -6.20 -14.42 -1.19
C GLN A 25 -6.43 -13.42 -0.06
N ASN A 26 -7.23 -12.38 -0.32
CA ASN A 26 -7.55 -11.32 0.65
C ASN A 26 -6.28 -10.74 1.29
N PHE A 27 -5.30 -10.41 0.44
CA PHE A 27 -4.00 -9.90 0.87
C PHE A 27 -4.16 -8.63 1.70
N SER A 28 -3.42 -8.56 2.79
CA SER A 28 -3.38 -7.42 3.69
C SER A 28 -1.98 -7.29 4.29
N LEU A 29 -1.43 -6.08 4.23
CA LEU A 29 -0.09 -5.78 4.74
C LEU A 29 -0.11 -4.44 5.48
N PRO A 30 0.01 -4.43 6.82
CA PRO A 30 0.13 -3.20 7.58
C PRO A 30 1.47 -2.53 7.31
N GLN A 31 1.45 -1.20 7.31
CA GLN A 31 2.62 -0.35 7.16
C GLN A 31 2.78 0.51 8.41
N ALA A 32 4.02 0.71 8.81
CA ALA A 32 4.37 1.55 9.93
C ALA A 32 5.55 2.45 9.56
N ASP A 33 5.59 3.63 10.16
CA ASP A 33 6.76 4.50 10.09
C ASP A 33 7.91 3.98 10.96
N SER A 34 9.02 4.73 10.99
CA SER A 34 10.21 4.41 11.79
C SER A 34 9.96 4.41 13.31
N SER A 35 8.87 5.02 13.78
CA SER A 35 8.45 4.97 15.19
C SER A 35 7.58 3.75 15.52
N GLY A 36 7.19 2.98 14.50
CA GLY A 36 6.25 1.87 14.64
C GLY A 36 4.79 2.29 14.62
N LYS A 37 4.48 3.57 14.38
CA LYS A 37 3.10 4.04 14.23
C LYS A 37 2.55 3.55 12.90
N LYS A 38 1.37 2.94 12.93
CA LYS A 38 0.66 2.49 11.72
C LYS A 38 0.32 3.68 10.82
N THR A 39 0.86 3.69 9.61
CA THR A 39 0.64 4.76 8.62
C THR A 39 -0.28 4.33 7.48
N ALA A 40 -0.28 3.04 7.15
CA ALA A 40 -1.14 2.53 6.08
C ALA A 40 -1.56 1.08 6.27
N MET A 41 -2.54 0.67 5.48
CA MET A 41 -2.87 -0.73 5.24
C MET A 41 -2.96 -0.95 3.73
N VAL A 42 -2.16 -1.88 3.22
CA VAL A 42 -2.16 -2.27 1.81
C VAL A 42 -3.01 -3.52 1.65
N HIS A 43 -4.09 -3.42 0.88
CA HIS A 43 -4.98 -4.52 0.56
C HIS A 43 -4.90 -4.92 -0.91
N GLY A 44 -5.19 -6.19 -1.17
CA GLY A 44 -5.46 -6.69 -2.50
C GLY A 44 -6.43 -7.86 -2.45
N LYS A 45 -7.25 -8.03 -3.48
CA LYS A 45 -8.06 -9.24 -3.62
C LYS A 45 -7.16 -10.47 -3.66
N ARG A 46 -6.03 -10.35 -4.36
CA ARG A 46 -5.03 -11.41 -4.49
C ARG A 46 -3.63 -10.81 -4.58
N ALA A 47 -2.65 -11.48 -3.97
CA ALA A 47 -1.24 -11.20 -4.19
C ALA A 47 -0.50 -12.47 -4.62
N THR A 48 0.31 -12.39 -5.67
CA THR A 48 1.16 -13.47 -6.15
C THR A 48 2.61 -13.17 -5.81
N VAL A 49 3.31 -14.11 -5.18
CA VAL A 49 4.74 -13.98 -4.87
C VAL A 49 5.53 -14.31 -6.13
N VAL A 50 6.12 -13.30 -6.77
CA VAL A 50 6.89 -13.47 -8.02
C VAL A 50 8.35 -13.76 -7.71
N SER A 51 8.87 -13.17 -6.64
CA SER A 51 10.22 -13.41 -6.14
C SER A 51 10.26 -13.08 -4.63
N PRO A 52 11.37 -13.36 -3.93
CA PRO A 52 11.52 -12.96 -2.52
C PRO A 52 11.32 -11.46 -2.30
N ASN A 53 11.56 -10.63 -3.32
CA ASN A 53 11.41 -9.18 -3.22
C ASN A 53 10.10 -8.63 -3.83
N GLN A 54 9.37 -9.39 -4.63
CA GLN A 54 8.29 -8.83 -5.45
C GLN A 54 6.97 -9.58 -5.26
N LEU A 55 5.91 -8.81 -4.99
CA LEU A 55 4.53 -9.26 -5.06
C LEU A 55 3.82 -8.58 -6.23
N LYS A 56 2.99 -9.33 -6.95
CA LYS A 56 1.97 -8.79 -7.85
C LYS A 56 0.64 -8.76 -7.14
N ILE A 57 0.08 -7.58 -6.91
CA ILE A 57 -1.18 -7.38 -6.20
C ILE A 57 -2.25 -7.02 -7.23
N GLU A 58 -3.38 -7.74 -7.18
CA GLU A 58 -4.58 -7.50 -7.97
C GLU A 58 -5.66 -6.85 -7.11
N ASP A 59 -6.41 -5.91 -7.72
CA ASP A 59 -7.41 -5.07 -7.06
C ASP A 59 -6.84 -4.39 -5.80
N LEU A 60 -5.80 -3.58 -6.00
CA LEU A 60 -5.14 -2.83 -4.94
C LEU A 60 -6.09 -1.82 -4.31
N ASN A 61 -6.13 -1.79 -2.98
CA ASN A 61 -6.67 -0.71 -2.19
C ASN A 61 -5.71 -0.40 -1.03
N VAL A 62 -5.17 0.82 -0.98
CA VAL A 62 -4.33 1.28 0.12
C VAL A 62 -5.11 2.30 0.93
N GLU A 63 -5.18 2.09 2.23
CA GLU A 63 -5.75 3.02 3.19
C GLU A 63 -4.61 3.72 3.92
N LEU A 64 -4.51 5.04 3.80
CA LEU A 64 -3.57 5.87 4.58
C LEU A 64 -4.30 6.47 5.78
N PHE A 65 -3.69 6.32 6.95
CA PHE A 65 -4.24 6.83 8.19
C PHE A 65 -3.68 8.23 8.52
N ASN A 66 -4.55 9.11 8.99
CA ASN A 66 -4.14 10.40 9.54
C ASN A 66 -3.54 10.25 10.94
N SER A 67 -3.20 11.38 11.57
CA SER A 67 -2.61 11.40 12.91
C SER A 67 -3.49 10.75 13.99
N GLU A 68 -4.81 10.78 13.82
CA GLU A 68 -5.83 10.17 14.71
C GLU A 68 -6.05 8.68 14.44
N GLY A 69 -5.39 8.11 13.42
CA GLY A 69 -5.57 6.71 13.02
C GLY A 69 -6.81 6.45 12.16
N LYS A 70 -7.49 7.49 11.65
CA LYS A 70 -8.62 7.36 10.73
C LYS A 70 -8.13 7.33 9.28
N VAL A 71 -8.81 6.57 8.42
CA VAL A 71 -8.52 6.58 6.98
C VAL A 71 -8.82 7.97 6.43
N GLU A 72 -7.81 8.63 5.89
CA GLU A 72 -7.93 9.95 5.27
C GLU A 72 -7.79 9.87 3.76
N THR A 73 -6.89 9.00 3.28
CA THR A 73 -6.62 8.83 1.86
C THR A 73 -6.79 7.38 1.46
N THR A 74 -7.43 7.15 0.31
CA THR A 74 -7.48 5.85 -0.34
C THR A 74 -6.79 5.89 -1.70
N ILE A 75 -6.01 4.87 -2.00
CA ILE A 75 -5.31 4.71 -3.28
C ILE A 75 -5.73 3.38 -3.89
N THR A 76 -6.28 3.41 -5.10
CA THR A 76 -6.80 2.20 -5.77
C THR A 76 -6.21 2.02 -7.15
N ALA A 77 -5.91 0.77 -7.51
CA ALA A 77 -5.43 0.38 -8.83
C ALA A 77 -5.86 -1.05 -9.15
N THR A 78 -6.05 -1.39 -10.43
CA THR A 78 -6.43 -2.76 -10.83
C THR A 78 -5.31 -3.76 -10.63
N ARG A 79 -4.05 -3.33 -10.77
CA ARG A 79 -2.87 -4.13 -10.52
C ARG A 79 -1.71 -3.27 -10.03
N SER A 80 -0.82 -3.84 -9.24
CA SER A 80 0.42 -3.20 -8.83
C SER A 80 1.51 -4.22 -8.51
N ASP A 81 2.76 -3.76 -8.59
CA ASP A 81 3.91 -4.48 -8.07
C ASP A 81 4.30 -3.85 -6.74
N PHE A 82 4.50 -4.68 -5.72
CA PHE A 82 5.03 -4.27 -4.43
C PHE A 82 6.43 -4.86 -4.23
N TRP A 83 7.40 -3.97 -4.10
CA TRP A 83 8.82 -4.24 -3.90
C TRP A 83 9.12 -4.17 -2.39
N ARG A 84 9.31 -5.34 -1.77
CA ARG A 84 9.32 -5.51 -0.31
C ARG A 84 10.51 -4.82 0.35
N LYS A 85 11.72 -4.99 -0.19
CA LYS A 85 12.95 -4.41 0.37
C LYS A 85 12.97 -2.90 0.28
N GLU A 86 12.42 -2.36 -0.80
CA GLU A 86 12.37 -0.93 -1.08
C GLU A 86 11.13 -0.26 -0.47
N ASN A 87 10.20 -1.06 0.08
CA ASN A 87 8.86 -0.65 0.49
C ASN A 87 8.17 0.25 -0.54
N ARG A 88 8.21 -0.19 -1.80
CA ARG A 88 7.84 0.61 -2.97
C ARG A 88 6.72 -0.05 -3.73
N LEU A 89 5.71 0.71 -4.10
CA LEU A 89 4.59 0.28 -4.91
C LEU A 89 4.66 0.96 -6.28
N THR A 90 4.62 0.16 -7.32
CA THR A 90 4.62 0.65 -8.70
C THR A 90 3.41 0.11 -9.45
N THR A 91 2.83 0.92 -10.33
CA THR A 91 1.87 0.43 -11.32
C THR A 91 2.02 1.20 -12.63
N ASP A 92 1.68 0.55 -13.73
CA ASP A 92 1.55 1.13 -15.07
C ASP A 92 0.07 1.29 -15.48
N THR A 93 -0.86 0.96 -14.59
CA THR A 93 -2.31 1.04 -14.83
C THR A 93 -2.93 2.30 -14.25
N GLY A 94 -4.22 2.47 -14.54
CA GLY A 94 -5.02 3.54 -13.94
C GLY A 94 -4.97 3.46 -12.41
N ILE A 95 -4.56 4.56 -11.80
CA ILE A 95 -4.57 4.74 -10.35
C ILE A 95 -5.51 5.88 -9.98
N LEU A 96 -6.18 5.74 -8.84
CA LEU A 96 -7.08 6.74 -8.29
C LEU A 96 -6.75 6.96 -6.81
N VAL A 97 -6.33 8.18 -6.50
CA VAL A 97 -6.09 8.68 -5.14
C VAL A 97 -7.28 9.55 -4.74
N LYS A 98 -7.89 9.28 -3.60
CA LYS A 98 -9.00 10.06 -3.03
C LYS A 98 -8.68 10.46 -1.61
N ARG A 99 -8.84 11.75 -1.33
CA ARG A 99 -8.87 12.35 0.02
C ARG A 99 -9.99 13.42 0.06
N PRO A 100 -10.42 13.95 1.22
CA PRO A 100 -11.67 14.70 1.34
C PRO A 100 -11.92 15.83 0.32
N THR A 101 -10.88 16.58 -0.04
CA THR A 101 -10.97 17.74 -0.95
C THR A 101 -10.14 17.58 -2.23
N LEU A 102 -9.60 16.39 -2.47
CA LEU A 102 -8.70 16.14 -3.61
C LEU A 102 -8.89 14.74 -4.15
N MET A 103 -8.99 14.67 -5.47
CA MET A 103 -8.91 13.43 -6.22
C MET A 103 -7.79 13.55 -7.26
N ILE A 104 -6.94 12.54 -7.33
CA ILE A 104 -5.90 12.45 -8.36
C ILE A 104 -6.10 11.15 -9.13
N SER A 105 -6.08 11.22 -10.46
CA SER A 105 -6.01 10.03 -11.31
C SER A 105 -4.80 10.10 -12.23
N SER A 106 -4.17 8.98 -12.52
CA SER A 106 -3.07 8.92 -13.49
C SER A 106 -2.92 7.51 -14.07
N ASN A 107 -2.04 7.36 -15.07
CA ASN A 107 -1.66 6.07 -15.64
C ASN A 107 -0.24 5.72 -15.20
N GLY A 108 -0.13 5.43 -13.92
CA GLY A 108 1.05 4.87 -13.30
C GLY A 108 1.56 5.69 -12.13
N ILE A 109 2.22 4.98 -11.22
CA ILE A 109 2.83 5.54 -10.02
C ILE A 109 4.13 4.81 -9.73
N ASP A 110 5.09 5.52 -9.15
CA ASP A 110 6.19 4.95 -8.37
C ASP A 110 6.18 5.63 -7.00
N TRP A 111 5.85 4.86 -5.97
CA TRP A 111 5.53 5.38 -4.65
C TRP A 111 6.23 4.60 -3.55
N ASN A 112 6.95 5.31 -2.68
CA ASN A 112 7.46 4.77 -1.43
C ASN A 112 6.33 4.80 -0.38
N VAL A 113 5.96 3.62 0.09
CA VAL A 113 4.83 3.43 1.00
C VAL A 113 5.15 3.90 2.42
N ALA A 114 6.38 3.68 2.89
CA ALA A 114 6.82 4.11 4.23
C ALA A 114 6.84 5.65 4.34
N ASP A 115 7.43 6.31 3.35
CA ASP A 115 7.60 7.77 3.36
C ASP A 115 6.36 8.50 2.83
N SER A 116 5.37 7.75 2.34
CA SER A 116 4.16 8.28 1.71
C SER A 116 4.46 9.28 0.59
N SER A 117 5.57 9.10 -0.13
CA SER A 117 6.04 10.01 -1.17
C SER A 117 6.31 9.26 -2.47
N GLY A 118 6.01 9.90 -3.61
CA GLY A 118 6.09 9.23 -4.90
C GLY A 118 5.79 10.14 -6.06
N THR A 119 5.89 9.58 -7.26
CA THR A 119 5.63 10.28 -8.53
C THR A 119 4.50 9.59 -9.27
N LEU A 120 3.55 10.38 -9.74
CA LEU A 120 2.49 9.95 -10.65
C LEU A 120 2.94 10.26 -12.08
N TYR A 121 2.77 9.31 -12.98
CA TYR A 121 3.19 9.45 -14.37
C TYR A 121 1.99 9.35 -15.30
N ASN A 122 2.08 10.03 -16.46
CA ASN A 122 1.15 9.94 -17.59
C ASN A 122 -0.32 10.28 -17.28
N ARG A 123 -0.93 11.16 -18.08
CA ARG A 123 -2.36 11.50 -17.98
C ARG A 123 -2.80 11.84 -16.55
N VAL A 124 -1.96 12.58 -15.84
CA VAL A 124 -2.25 13.02 -14.47
C VAL A 124 -3.36 14.05 -14.50
N ARG A 125 -4.45 13.79 -13.79
CA ARG A 125 -5.56 14.71 -13.59
C ARG A 125 -5.77 14.92 -12.11
N VAL A 126 -5.79 16.18 -11.72
CA VAL A 126 -6.05 16.63 -10.35
C VAL A 126 -7.40 17.32 -10.32
N VAL A 127 -8.24 16.96 -9.35
CA VAL A 127 -9.51 17.61 -9.07
C VAL A 127 -9.48 18.08 -7.62
N LEU A 128 -9.63 19.39 -7.43
CA LEU A 128 -9.81 20.00 -6.13
C LEU A 128 -11.29 20.29 -5.94
N SER A 129 -11.81 19.90 -4.78
CA SER A 129 -13.17 20.25 -4.37
C SER A 129 -13.07 21.15 -3.15
N SER A 130 -13.84 22.23 -3.12
CA SER A 130 -14.09 22.92 -1.86
C SER A 130 -14.82 21.97 -0.94
N SER A 131 -14.33 21.74 0.28
CA SER A 131 -15.23 21.37 1.37
C SER A 131 -16.25 22.50 1.41
N SER A 132 -17.53 22.23 1.12
CA SER A 132 -18.56 23.24 1.30
C SER A 132 -18.43 23.85 2.70
N PRO A 133 -18.62 25.17 2.84
CA PRO A 133 -18.37 25.91 4.08
C PRO A 133 -19.18 25.38 5.27
#